data_AF-A0A239ICE6-F1
#
_entry.id   AF-A0A239ICE6-F1
#
_cell.length_a   1.000
_cell.length_b   1.000
_cell.length_c   1.000
_cell.angle_alpha   90.00
_cell.angle_beta   90.00
_cell.angle_gamma   90.00
#
_symmetry.space_group_name_H-M   'P 1'
#
loop_
_entity.id
_entity.type
_entity.pdbx_description
1 polymer ?
#
loop_
_entity_poly.entity_id
_entity_poly.type
_entity_poly.pdbx_seq_one_letter_code
_entity_poly.pdbx_strand_id
1 'polypeptide(L)' 'MKIRKVTIGVTLLMHDSDEDRLSTMSLARIGEEMDFGDMVGAFAITSVDDVPPHALQAELTALGNDGTFFDDRMEHADD' A
#
# COMPACT_ATOMS: atom_id res chain seq x y z
N MET A 1 9.59 -0.17 19.24
CA MET A 1 8.43 -0.19 18.31
C MET A 1 8.59 -1.33 17.29
N LYS A 2 7.50 -1.98 16.82
CA LYS A 2 7.57 -2.97 15.72
C LYS A 2 6.86 -2.41 14.48
N ILE A 3 7.53 -2.45 13.33
CA ILE A 3 6.96 -2.01 12.05
C ILE A 3 6.61 -3.24 11.23
N ARG A 4 5.42 -3.24 10.62
CA ARG A 4 4.95 -4.33 9.78
C ARG A 4 4.78 -3.84 8.35
N LYS A 5 5.32 -4.61 7.41
CA LYS A 5 5.03 -4.48 5.98
C LYS A 5 3.78 -5.28 5.70
N VAL A 6 2.75 -4.63 5.21
CA VAL A 6 1.48 -5.25 4.83
C VAL A 6 1.29 -5.05 3.34
N THR A 7 1.14 -6.14 2.60
CA THR A 7 0.80 -6.09 1.18
C THR A 7 -0.67 -6.45 1.01
N ILE A 8 -1.40 -5.58 0.32
CA ILE A 8 -2.81 -5.78 -0.02
C ILE A 8 -2.87 -5.93 -1.53
N GLY A 9 -3.44 -7.05 -1.99
CA GLY A 9 -3.78 -7.27 -3.39
C GLY A 9 -5.22 -6.85 -3.66
N VAL A 10 -5.47 -6.16 -4.77
CA VAL A 10 -6.80 -5.84 -5.26
C VAL A 10 -7.02 -6.62 -6.56
N THR A 11 -8.14 -7.33 -6.65
CA THR A 11 -8.57 -8.04 -7.87
C THR A 11 -9.85 -7.41 -8.37
N LEU A 12 -9.88 -7.06 -9.66
CA LEU A 12 -10.97 -6.33 -10.29
C LEU A 12 -11.46 -7.08 -11.53
N LEU A 13 -12.76 -7.04 -11.76
CA LEU A 13 -13.41 -7.31 -13.04
C LEU A 13 -13.92 -5.98 -13.59
N MET A 14 -13.53 -5.68 -14.82
CA MET A 14 -13.89 -4.45 -15.53
C MET A 14 -13.96 -4.70 -17.03
N HIS A 15 -14.51 -3.75 -17.78
CA HIS A 15 -14.47 -3.81 -19.24
C HIS A 15 -13.05 -3.54 -19.75
N ASP A 16 -12.65 -4.27 -20.79
CA ASP A 16 -11.34 -4.15 -21.45
C ASP A 16 -11.03 -2.71 -21.90
N SER A 17 -12.05 -1.99 -22.36
CA SER A 17 -11.96 -0.57 -22.74
C SER A 17 -11.55 0.38 -21.62
N ASP A 18 -11.62 -0.06 -20.36
CA ASP A 18 -11.28 0.75 -19.19
C ASP A 18 -9.87 0.45 -18.65
N GLU A 19 -9.11 -0.48 -19.24
CA GLU A 19 -7.77 -0.87 -18.77
C GLU A 19 -6.83 0.33 -18.64
N ASP A 20 -6.79 1.20 -19.65
CA ASP A 20 -5.95 2.41 -19.64
C ASP A 20 -6.28 3.34 -18.47
N ARG A 21 -7.57 3.41 -18.08
CA ARG A 21 -8.03 4.25 -16.97
C ARG A 21 -7.46 3.75 -15.65
N LEU A 22 -7.35 2.43 -15.45
CA LEU A 22 -6.85 1.84 -14.20
C LEU A 22 -5.45 2.34 -13.84
N SER A 23 -4.56 2.49 -14.84
CA SER A 23 -3.18 2.95 -14.64
C SER A 23 -3.06 4.38 -14.07
N THR A 24 -4.13 5.17 -14.21
CA THR A 24 -4.18 6.58 -13.77
C THR A 24 -5.05 6.80 -12.54
N MET A 25 -5.79 5.78 -12.10
CA MET A 25 -6.67 5.87 -10.94
C MET A 25 -5.88 5.78 -9.63
N SER A 26 -6.30 6.57 -8.64
CA SER A 26 -5.87 6.37 -7.26
C SER A 26 -6.57 5.16 -6.64
N LEU A 27 -5.98 4.58 -5.59
CA LEU A 27 -6.62 3.50 -4.84
C LEU A 27 -7.99 3.90 -4.27
N ALA A 28 -8.14 5.16 -3.85
CA ALA A 28 -9.42 5.68 -3.37
C ALA A 28 -10.48 5.66 -4.49
N ARG A 29 -10.10 6.07 -5.70
CA ARG A 29 -11.00 6.04 -6.85
C ARG A 29 -11.37 4.62 -7.27
N ILE A 30 -10.41 3.69 -7.21
CA ILE A 30 -10.68 2.26 -7.44
C ILE A 30 -11.72 1.75 -6.43
N GLY A 31 -11.57 2.10 -5.15
CA GLY A 31 -12.56 1.76 -4.11
C GLY A 31 -13.94 2.34 -4.40
N GLU A 32 -14.04 3.61 -4.80
CA GLU A 32 -15.31 4.24 -5.19
C GLU A 32 -15.98 3.53 -6.36
N GLU A 33 -15.22 3.15 -7.39
CA GLU A 33 -15.77 2.45 -8.56
C GLU A 33 -16.23 1.02 -8.20
N MET A 34 -15.62 0.38 -7.19
CA MET A 34 -16.05 -0.91 -6.67
C MET A 34 -17.36 -0.83 -5.86
N ASP A 35 -17.56 0.26 -5.12
CA ASP A 35 -18.74 0.43 -4.26
C ASP A 35 -19.96 0.97 -5.04
N PHE A 36 -19.72 1.87 -6.00
CA PHE A 36 -20.77 2.65 -6.65
C PHE A 36 -20.68 2.72 -8.18
N GLY A 37 -19.56 2.27 -8.77
CA GLY A 37 -19.29 2.38 -10.20
C GLY A 37 -19.48 1.07 -10.96
N ASP A 38 -18.72 0.95 -12.04
CA ASP A 38 -18.84 -0.15 -13.02
C ASP A 38 -17.81 -1.27 -12.79
N MET A 39 -17.10 -1.27 -11.66
CA MET A 39 -16.11 -2.29 -11.33
C MET A 39 -16.63 -3.24 -10.26
N VAL A 40 -16.34 -4.53 -10.41
CA VAL A 40 -16.58 -5.51 -9.34
C VAL A 40 -15.23 -5.97 -8.85
N GLY A 41 -14.97 -5.86 -7.55
CA GLY A 41 -13.67 -6.20 -7.01
C GLY A 41 -13.70 -6.77 -5.62
N ALA A 42 -12.55 -7.30 -5.22
CA ALA A 42 -12.25 -7.70 -3.86
C ALA A 42 -10.81 -7.35 -3.53
N PHE A 43 -10.53 -7.11 -2.26
CA PHE A 43 -9.17 -6.99 -1.76
C PHE A 43 -8.86 -8.12 -0.77
N ALA A 44 -7.60 -8.51 -0.72
CA ALA A 44 -7.10 -9.48 0.24
C ALA A 44 -5.72 -9.05 0.73
N ILE A 45 -5.45 -9.30 2.01
CA ILE A 45 -4.09 -9.18 2.54
C ILE A 45 -3.29 -10.38 2.00
N THR A 46 -2.25 -10.10 1.22
CA THR A 46 -1.43 -11.13 0.58
C THR A 46 -0.15 -11.43 1.36
N SER A 47 0.37 -10.45 2.13
CA SER A 47 1.49 -10.67 3.04
C SER A 47 1.44 -9.75 4.26
N VAL A 48 1.98 -10.25 5.37
CA VAL A 48 2.23 -9.48 6.59
C VAL A 48 3.58 -9.92 7.15
N ASP A 49 4.57 -9.04 7.07
CA ASP A 49 5.95 -9.32 7.48
C ASP A 49 6.41 -8.30 8.52
N ASP A 50 7.18 -8.75 9.51
CA ASP A 50 7.89 -7.86 10.42
C ASP A 50 9.09 -7.24 9.69
N VAL A 51 9.22 -5.91 9.74
CA VAL A 51 10.36 -5.20 9.16
C VAL A 51 11.40 -4.98 10.25
N PRO A 52 12.57 -5.65 10.17
CA PRO A 52 13.62 -5.42 11.16
C PRO A 52 14.21 -4.01 11.00
N PRO A 53 14.70 -3.37 12.08
CA PRO A 53 15.15 -1.98 12.05
C PRO A 53 16.19 -1.67 10.96
N HIS A 54 17.11 -2.60 10.72
CA HIS A 54 18.16 -2.44 9.70
C HIS A 54 17.65 -2.48 8.26
N ALA A 55 16.47 -3.06 8.00
CA ALA A 55 15.87 -3.13 6.67
C ALA A 55 14.87 -2.00 6.41
N LEU A 56 14.46 -1.26 7.44
CA LEU A 56 13.40 -0.26 7.35
C LEU A 56 13.70 0.84 6.33
N GLN A 57 14.92 1.38 6.35
CA GLN A 57 15.29 2.45 5.42
C GLN A 57 15.18 2.00 3.97
N ALA A 58 15.63 0.78 3.66
CA ALA A 58 15.52 0.22 2.32
C ALA A 58 14.05 0.02 1.90
N GLU A 59 13.20 -0.46 2.82
CA GLU A 59 11.76 -0.61 2.58
C GLU A 59 11.05 0.73 2.34
N LEU A 60 11.39 1.76 3.11
CA LEU A 60 10.84 3.12 2.91
C LEU A 60 11.24 3.69 1.55
N THR A 61 12.52 3.57 1.17
CA THR A 61 13.00 4.00 -0.14
C THR A 61 12.35 3.23 -1.29
N ALA A 62 12.14 1.91 -1.12
CA ALA A 62 11.42 1.11 -2.11
C ALA A 62 9.95 1.56 -2.31
N LEU A 63 9.35 2.17 -1.29
CA LEU A 63 8.02 2.76 -1.34
C LEU A 63 8.01 4.24 -1.79
N GLY A 64 9.16 4.77 -2.21
CA GLY A 64 9.30 6.15 -2.68
C GLY A 64 9.38 7.20 -1.57
N ASN A 65 9.58 6.77 -0.31
CA ASN A 65 9.88 7.68 0.79
C ASN A 65 11.40 7.95 0.88
N ASP A 66 11.76 9.10 1.42
CA ASP A 66 13.15 9.53 1.64
C ASP A 66 13.86 8.81 2.80
N GLY A 67 13.14 7.95 3.53
CA GLY A 67 13.66 7.11 4.60
C GLY A 67 13.46 7.67 6.01
N THR A 68 12.91 8.88 6.14
CA THR A 68 12.82 9.61 7.42
C THR A 68 11.47 9.44 8.13
N PHE A 69 10.49 8.81 7.49
CA PHE A 69 9.10 8.77 7.95
C PHE A 69 8.89 8.24 9.38
N PHE A 70 9.77 7.35 9.84
CA PHE A 70 9.69 6.76 11.18
C PHE A 70 10.78 7.26 12.15
N ASP A 71 11.66 8.19 11.74
CA ASP A 71 12.78 8.65 12.57
C ASP A 71 12.30 9.28 13.88
N ASP A 72 11.30 10.16 13.82
CA ASP A 72 10.70 10.81 15.01
C ASP A 72 10.14 9.79 16.03
N ARG A 73 9.73 8.60 15.57
CA ARG A 73 9.18 7.53 16.42
C ARG A 73 10.23 6.53 16.88
N MET A 74 11.39 6.49 16.22
CA MET A 74 12.56 5.72 16.66
C MET A 74 13.30 6.46 17.78
N GLU A 75 13.41 7.79 17.68
CA GLU A 75 14.14 8.62 18.66
C GLU A 75 13.52 8.57 20.08
N HIS A 76 12.22 8.28 20.18
CA HIS A 76 11.49 8.14 21.44
C HIS A 76 11.26 6.69 21.89
N ALA A 77 11.87 5.71 21.24
CA ALA A 77 11.68 4.29 21.59
C ALA A 77 12.67 3.76 22.64
N ASP A 78 13.68 4.56 23.01
CA ASP A 78 14.77 4.22 23.94
C ASP A 78 14.64 4.83 25.35
N ASP A 79 13.48 5.42 25.70
CA ASP A 79 13.17 6.00 27.03
C ASP A 79 12.12 5.18 27.81
#